data_AF-A0AAD5CLC6-F1
#
_entry.id   AF-A0AAD5CLC6-F1
#
_cell.length_a   1.000
_cell.length_b   1.000
_cell.length_c   1.000
_cell.angle_alpha   90.00
_cell.angle_beta   90.00
_cell.angle_gamma   90.00
#
_symmetry.space_group_name_H-M   'P 1'
#
loop_
_entity.id
_entity.type
_entity.pdbx_description
1 polymer ?
#
loop_
_entity_poly.entity_id
_entity_poly.type
_entity_poly.pdbx_seq_one_letter_code
_entity_poly.pdbx_strand_id
1 'polypeptide(L)'
;MNIATGILLPSPPPSPSSTLLTFNRCRRLFFSSSYKTHIHSHFNNNINNNTISMYSSSSSSSITNKPIVSPSVAGEPSTVNDNNNINNKSPPKQHPWLIVGLGNPGKLYTRTRHNVGFEMVDAIAEAEGISMSSVSFKAFFGKGCIGNTPLMLAKPQTFMNASGESVGAIVSFYKIPPKQVLMIYDDLDLPFGKLRLLPKGGHGGHNGMKSVINHLKGTRDFPRLRIGIGRPPGKMEAASYLDFTFQTGIEAIRILLLQGFDKSATFVNSLKPVKQIQ
;
A
#
# COMPACT_ATOMS: atom_id res chain seq x y z
N MET A 1 -5.35 48.71 25.12
CA MET A 1 -5.14 47.88 23.91
C MET A 1 -4.84 46.46 24.36
N ASN A 2 -5.83 45.55 24.32
CA ASN A 2 -5.62 44.13 24.59
C ASN A 2 -5.41 43.40 23.26
N ILE A 3 -4.25 42.80 23.10
CA ILE A 3 -3.87 42.03 21.91
C ILE A 3 -4.37 40.60 22.14
N ALA A 4 -5.53 40.26 21.60
CA ALA A 4 -6.05 38.90 21.63
C ALA A 4 -5.18 38.02 20.71
N THR A 5 -4.36 37.17 21.32
CA THR A 5 -3.63 36.09 20.65
C THR A 5 -4.63 35.00 20.27
N GLY A 6 -5.09 35.02 19.02
CA GLY A 6 -5.95 33.99 18.45
C GLY A 6 -5.19 32.68 18.30
N ILE A 7 -5.41 31.75 19.22
CA ILE A 7 -4.96 30.36 19.09
C ILE A 7 -5.85 29.72 18.02
N LEU A 8 -5.27 29.39 16.86
CA LEU A 8 -5.93 28.63 15.80
C LEU A 8 -6.21 27.23 16.34
N LEU A 9 -7.47 26.95 16.72
CA LEU A 9 -7.88 25.60 17.08
C LEU A 9 -7.74 24.70 15.84
N PRO A 10 -7.20 23.47 15.97
CA PRO A 10 -7.10 22.56 14.84
C PRO A 10 -8.50 22.27 14.30
N SER A 11 -8.65 22.32 12.98
CA SER A 11 -9.90 22.01 12.29
C SER A 11 -10.37 20.60 12.66
N PRO A 12 -11.69 20.41 12.88
CA PRO A 12 -12.23 19.09 13.21
C PRO A 12 -11.91 18.08 12.09
N PRO A 13 -11.67 16.80 12.43
CA PRO A 13 -11.36 15.80 11.43
C PRO A 13 -12.50 15.69 10.41
N PRO A 14 -12.19 15.45 9.11
CA PRO A 14 -13.20 15.37 8.07
C PRO A 14 -14.17 14.22 8.33
N SER A 15 -15.47 14.43 8.06
CA SER A 15 -16.51 13.44 8.36
C SER A 15 -16.31 12.14 7.56
N PRO A 16 -16.71 10.96 8.10
CA PRO A 16 -16.58 9.67 7.40
C PRO A 16 -17.25 9.62 6.02
N SER A 17 -18.31 10.42 5.79
CA SER A 17 -19.03 10.49 4.51
C SER A 17 -18.19 11.05 3.36
N SER A 18 -17.37 12.07 3.61
CA SER A 18 -16.47 12.67 2.59
C SER A 18 -15.44 11.68 2.02
N THR A 19 -15.12 10.67 2.83
CA THR A 19 -14.16 9.62 2.52
C THR A 19 -14.77 8.59 1.58
N LEU A 20 -16.04 8.24 1.82
CA LEU A 20 -16.80 7.38 0.92
C LEU A 20 -16.95 8.01 -0.47
N LEU A 21 -17.19 9.32 -0.57
CA LEU A 21 -17.30 10.04 -1.85
C LEU A 21 -15.99 10.02 -2.66
N THR A 22 -14.85 10.23 -2.01
CA THR A 22 -13.53 10.16 -2.67
C THR A 22 -13.24 8.74 -3.16
N PHE A 23 -13.58 7.72 -2.36
CA PHE A 23 -13.39 6.32 -2.73
C PHE A 23 -14.41 5.81 -3.76
N ASN A 24 -15.63 6.34 -3.77
CA ASN A 24 -16.60 6.08 -4.83
C ASN A 24 -16.14 6.66 -6.17
N ARG A 25 -15.33 7.73 -6.16
CA ARG A 25 -14.70 8.30 -7.37
C ARG A 25 -13.63 7.38 -7.96
N CYS A 26 -13.00 6.52 -7.15
CA CYS A 26 -12.05 5.50 -7.62
C CYS A 26 -12.72 4.51 -8.58
N ARG A 27 -14.03 4.26 -8.44
CA ARG A 27 -14.82 3.45 -9.39
C ARG A 27 -15.21 4.19 -10.68
N ARG A 28 -15.27 5.54 -10.68
CA ARG A 28 -15.77 6.34 -11.82
C ARG A 28 -14.67 6.86 -12.75
N LEU A 29 -13.41 6.88 -12.34
CA LEU A 29 -12.31 7.51 -13.10
C LEU A 29 -11.68 6.64 -14.21
N PHE A 30 -12.21 5.43 -14.50
CA PHE A 30 -11.63 4.50 -15.48
C PHE A 30 -12.44 4.33 -16.78
N PHE A 31 -12.94 5.44 -17.36
CA PHE A 31 -13.39 5.51 -18.76
C PHE A 31 -12.75 6.68 -19.54
N SER A 32 -11.50 7.02 -19.24
CA SER A 32 -10.71 7.94 -20.07
C SER A 32 -9.35 7.35 -20.40
N SER A 33 -9.02 7.37 -21.69
CA SER A 33 -8.12 6.46 -22.42
C SER A 33 -6.61 6.77 -22.33
N SER A 34 -6.09 7.40 -21.28
CA SER A 34 -4.70 7.92 -21.31
C SER A 34 -3.62 7.14 -20.53
N TYR A 35 -3.92 5.98 -19.92
CA TYR A 35 -2.92 5.22 -19.15
C TYR A 35 -2.30 4.04 -19.93
N LYS A 36 -1.72 4.29 -21.13
CA LYS A 36 -1.08 3.20 -21.90
C LYS A 36 0.27 3.48 -22.57
N THR A 37 0.99 4.55 -22.22
CA THR A 37 2.30 4.78 -22.87
C THR A 37 3.23 5.54 -21.94
N HIS A 38 4.13 4.81 -21.24
CA HIS A 38 5.54 5.18 -21.01
C HIS A 38 6.31 4.31 -19.99
N ILE A 39 6.07 2.98 -19.89
CA ILE A 39 7.05 2.07 -19.26
C ILE A 39 7.07 0.76 -20.06
N HIS A 40 7.67 0.75 -21.25
CA HIS A 40 7.77 -0.48 -22.06
C HIS A 40 9.11 -0.66 -22.80
N SER A 41 10.13 0.17 -22.56
CA SER A 41 11.41 0.04 -23.28
C SER A 41 12.62 -0.40 -22.45
N HIS A 42 12.58 -0.39 -21.11
CA HIS A 42 13.80 -0.63 -20.31
C HIS A 42 13.86 -1.91 -19.48
N PHE A 43 12.79 -2.72 -19.42
CA PHE A 43 12.75 -3.90 -18.54
C PHE A 43 12.59 -5.26 -19.24
N ASN A 44 12.41 -5.31 -20.57
CA ASN A 44 12.18 -6.56 -21.29
C ASN A 44 13.43 -7.42 -21.54
N ASN A 45 14.63 -6.95 -21.16
CA ASN A 45 15.88 -7.66 -21.43
C ASN A 45 16.37 -8.57 -20.30
N ASN A 46 15.62 -8.73 -19.19
CA ASN A 46 16.11 -9.49 -18.02
C ASN A 46 15.15 -10.56 -17.46
N ILE A 47 14.07 -10.94 -18.17
CA ILE A 47 13.16 -12.02 -17.74
C ILE A 47 13.10 -13.21 -18.72
N ASN A 48 13.65 -13.09 -19.93
CA ASN A 48 13.69 -14.21 -20.86
C ASN A 48 15.06 -14.88 -20.83
N ASN A 49 15.21 -15.86 -19.94
CA ASN A 49 15.92 -17.13 -20.18
C ASN A 49 15.89 -17.96 -18.87
N ASN A 50 15.29 -19.14 -18.93
CA ASN A 50 15.08 -20.14 -17.88
C ASN A 50 13.84 -19.96 -16.99
N THR A 51 12.65 -20.31 -17.50
CA THR A 51 11.63 -21.16 -16.83
C THR A 51 10.48 -21.44 -17.81
N ILE A 52 10.72 -22.16 -18.91
CA ILE A 52 9.67 -22.83 -19.69
C ILE A 52 10.21 -24.18 -20.13
N SER A 53 10.01 -25.19 -19.28
CA SER A 53 10.09 -26.61 -19.64
C SER A 53 9.61 -27.41 -18.44
N MET A 54 8.30 -27.51 -18.27
CA MET A 54 7.59 -28.68 -17.72
C MET A 54 6.09 -28.33 -17.79
N TYR A 55 5.27 -29.31 -18.14
CA TYR A 55 3.83 -29.24 -18.46
C TYR A 55 3.47 -28.92 -19.91
N SER A 56 3.87 -29.83 -20.79
CA SER A 56 3.09 -30.16 -21.99
C SER A 56 3.19 -31.67 -22.25
N SER A 57 2.20 -32.41 -21.78
CA SER A 57 1.89 -33.74 -22.32
C SER A 57 0.43 -34.09 -22.06
N SER A 58 -0.29 -34.08 -23.17
CA SER A 58 -1.61 -34.60 -23.51
C SER A 58 -1.94 -36.00 -23.00
N SER A 59 -3.23 -36.24 -22.78
CA SER A 59 -3.87 -37.51 -23.17
C SER A 59 -5.39 -37.34 -23.31
N SER A 60 -5.87 -37.75 -24.49
CA SER A 60 -7.24 -37.74 -25.01
C SER A 60 -7.85 -39.14 -24.90
N SER A 61 -9.17 -39.26 -24.69
CA SER A 61 -10.05 -40.41 -25.04
C SER A 61 -11.38 -40.28 -24.28
N SER A 62 -12.57 -40.68 -24.73
CA SER A 62 -13.21 -40.92 -26.03
C SER A 62 -14.71 -41.12 -25.77
N ILE A 63 -15.53 -40.88 -26.80
CA ILE A 63 -16.99 -40.89 -26.85
C ILE A 63 -17.57 -42.32 -26.83
N THR A 64 -18.69 -42.55 -26.13
CA THR A 64 -19.73 -43.52 -26.55
C THR A 64 -21.14 -43.05 -26.12
N ASN A 65 -22.14 -43.31 -26.98
CA ASN A 65 -23.49 -42.74 -27.00
C ASN A 65 -24.58 -43.82 -26.73
N LYS A 66 -25.71 -43.38 -26.13
CA LYS A 66 -27.12 -43.89 -26.21
C LYS A 66 -27.57 -45.13 -25.40
N PRO A 67 -28.90 -45.37 -25.17
CA PRO A 67 -30.10 -44.57 -25.49
C PRO A 67 -31.14 -44.34 -24.35
N ILE A 68 -32.20 -43.59 -24.72
CA ILE A 68 -33.41 -43.13 -24.03
C ILE A 68 -34.45 -44.25 -23.78
N VAL A 69 -35.12 -44.25 -22.60
CA VAL A 69 -36.48 -44.79 -22.38
C VAL A 69 -37.23 -43.97 -21.31
N SER A 70 -38.50 -43.64 -21.56
CA SER A 70 -39.55 -43.20 -20.62
C SER A 70 -40.87 -43.86 -21.14
N PRO A 71 -41.95 -44.12 -20.36
CA PRO A 71 -42.68 -43.09 -19.57
C PRO A 71 -43.49 -43.53 -18.31
N SER A 72 -44.12 -42.52 -17.66
CA SER A 72 -45.37 -42.52 -16.86
C SER A 72 -45.35 -43.13 -15.44
N VAL A 73 -45.83 -42.50 -14.35
CA VAL A 73 -47.23 -42.08 -14.02
C VAL A 73 -47.26 -41.08 -12.83
N ALA A 74 -48.38 -40.36 -12.72
CA ALA A 74 -48.74 -39.16 -11.96
C ALA A 74 -48.69 -39.17 -10.40
N GLY A 75 -48.65 -37.96 -9.85
CA GLY A 75 -48.99 -37.63 -8.45
C GLY A 75 -48.63 -36.18 -8.06
N GLU A 76 -49.53 -35.22 -8.28
CA GLU A 76 -49.60 -33.92 -7.57
C GLU A 76 -50.16 -34.13 -6.13
N PRO A 77 -50.22 -33.14 -5.20
CA PRO A 77 -49.76 -31.74 -5.23
C PRO A 77 -49.01 -31.30 -3.95
N SER A 78 -48.27 -30.18 -3.99
CA SER A 78 -48.34 -29.14 -2.93
C SER A 78 -47.50 -27.91 -3.30
N THR A 79 -48.18 -26.78 -3.27
CA THR A 79 -47.70 -25.42 -3.41
C THR A 79 -46.68 -25.05 -2.33
N VAL A 80 -45.45 -24.74 -2.70
CA VAL A 80 -44.58 -23.81 -1.95
C VAL A 80 -43.90 -22.88 -2.95
N ASN A 81 -44.41 -21.65 -3.03
CA ASN A 81 -43.72 -20.55 -3.66
C ASN A 81 -42.58 -20.11 -2.74
N ASP A 82 -41.38 -20.67 -2.92
CA ASP A 82 -40.17 -20.14 -2.30
C ASP A 82 -39.66 -18.92 -3.06
N ASN A 83 -40.32 -17.80 -2.82
CA ASN A 83 -39.77 -16.48 -3.09
C ASN A 83 -38.80 -16.08 -1.96
N ASN A 84 -37.62 -15.60 -2.37
CA ASN A 84 -36.73 -14.69 -1.65
C ASN A 84 -35.85 -15.27 -0.54
N ASN A 85 -34.59 -15.56 -0.88
CA ASN A 85 -33.48 -15.00 -0.11
C ASN A 85 -32.20 -14.82 -0.95
N ILE A 86 -32.24 -13.92 -1.95
CA ILE A 86 -31.01 -13.34 -2.46
C ILE A 86 -30.49 -12.47 -1.33
N ASN A 87 -29.56 -13.04 -0.54
CA ASN A 87 -28.81 -12.34 0.47
C ASN A 87 -28.20 -11.08 -0.14
N ASN A 88 -28.86 -9.94 0.06
CA ASN A 88 -28.32 -8.59 -0.14
C ASN A 88 -27.23 -8.35 0.93
N LYS A 89 -26.19 -9.17 0.94
CA LYS A 89 -24.97 -8.87 1.67
C LYS A 89 -24.31 -7.74 0.90
N SER A 90 -24.50 -6.51 1.38
CA SER A 90 -23.76 -5.36 0.88
C SER A 90 -22.29 -5.76 0.72
N PRO A 91 -21.65 -5.43 -0.43
CA PRO A 91 -20.28 -5.85 -0.69
C PRO A 91 -19.41 -5.46 0.51
N PRO A 92 -18.49 -6.35 0.95
CA PRO A 92 -17.70 -6.12 2.15
C PRO A 92 -17.05 -4.73 2.07
N LYS A 93 -17.23 -3.96 3.14
CA LYS A 93 -16.77 -2.57 3.21
C LYS A 93 -15.26 -2.55 2.98
N GLN A 94 -14.83 -2.11 1.80
CA GLN A 94 -13.41 -2.03 1.48
C GLN A 94 -12.81 -0.89 2.31
N HIS A 95 -11.92 -1.25 3.22
CA HIS A 95 -11.11 -0.28 3.95
C HIS A 95 -9.94 0.15 3.07
N PRO A 96 -9.56 1.44 3.11
CA PRO A 96 -8.41 1.92 2.36
C PRO A 96 -7.10 1.38 2.95
N TRP A 97 -6.09 1.27 2.10
CA TRP A 97 -4.71 1.15 2.58
C TRP A 97 -4.26 2.47 3.20
N LEU A 98 -3.53 2.39 4.32
CA LEU A 98 -2.82 3.51 4.91
C LEU A 98 -1.32 3.29 4.73
N ILE A 99 -0.67 4.15 3.97
CA ILE A 99 0.78 4.16 3.77
C ILE A 99 1.34 5.34 4.55
N VAL A 100 2.20 5.05 5.51
CA VAL A 100 2.75 6.06 6.43
C VAL A 100 4.27 6.12 6.27
N GLY A 101 4.78 7.31 5.97
CA GLY A 101 6.21 7.60 6.02
C GLY A 101 6.57 8.12 7.40
N LEU A 102 7.57 7.52 8.05
CA LEU A 102 8.11 8.05 9.30
C LEU A 102 9.22 9.08 9.04
N GLY A 103 9.31 10.07 9.93
CA GLY A 103 10.23 11.19 9.82
C GLY A 103 9.95 12.25 10.88
N ASN A 104 10.77 13.30 10.88
CA ASN A 104 10.61 14.47 11.75
C ASN A 104 10.17 15.70 10.92
N PRO A 105 9.20 16.48 11.43
CA PRO A 105 8.79 17.73 10.79
C PRO A 105 9.82 18.84 10.99
N GLY A 106 9.86 19.80 10.05
CA GLY A 106 10.69 21.00 10.14
C GLY A 106 11.95 20.96 9.26
N LYS A 107 12.40 22.15 8.85
CA LYS A 107 13.47 22.35 7.86
C LYS A 107 14.81 21.69 8.26
N LEU A 108 15.09 21.60 9.56
CA LEU A 108 16.32 21.01 10.09
C LEU A 108 16.43 19.50 9.84
N TYR A 109 15.31 18.82 9.57
CA TYR A 109 15.28 17.37 9.35
C TYR A 109 15.16 16.99 7.87
N THR A 110 14.93 17.98 7.00
CA THR A 110 14.90 17.78 5.55
C THR A 110 16.21 17.15 5.09
N ARG A 111 16.13 16.06 4.30
CA ARG A 111 17.30 15.30 3.79
C ARG A 111 18.17 14.66 4.86
N THR A 112 17.67 14.51 6.09
CA THR A 112 18.31 13.61 7.06
C THR A 112 17.93 12.17 6.75
N ARG A 113 18.80 11.21 7.10
CA ARG A 113 18.54 9.78 6.86
C ARG A 113 17.23 9.30 7.49
N HIS A 114 16.86 9.86 8.64
CA HIS A 114 15.60 9.55 9.34
C HIS A 114 14.34 10.06 8.64
N ASN A 115 14.47 10.93 7.63
CA ASN A 115 13.35 11.47 6.88
C ASN A 115 13.10 10.74 5.54
N VAL A 116 13.85 9.68 5.25
CA VAL A 116 13.67 8.89 4.01
C VAL A 116 12.26 8.31 3.87
N GLY A 117 11.57 8.05 5.00
CA GLY A 117 10.17 7.62 5.00
C GLY A 117 9.22 8.72 4.50
N PHE A 118 9.45 9.98 4.88
CA PHE A 118 8.69 11.13 4.33
C PHE A 118 8.98 11.32 2.85
N GLU A 119 10.24 11.26 2.45
CA GLU A 119 10.66 11.43 1.05
C GLU A 119 10.05 10.35 0.15
N MET A 120 10.00 9.10 0.63
CA MET A 120 9.33 8.01 -0.08
C MET A 120 7.82 8.27 -0.24
N VAL A 121 7.14 8.79 0.78
CA VAL A 121 5.71 9.14 0.68
C VAL A 121 5.50 10.30 -0.29
N ASP A 122 6.38 11.29 -0.31
CA ASP A 122 6.32 12.40 -1.27
C ASP A 122 6.50 11.90 -2.70
N ALA A 123 7.45 10.99 -2.93
CA ALA A 123 7.64 10.36 -4.24
C ALA A 123 6.42 9.55 -4.70
N ILE A 124 5.77 8.80 -3.79
CA ILE A 124 4.51 8.09 -4.11
C ILE A 124 3.39 9.09 -4.41
N ALA A 125 3.26 10.15 -3.60
CA ALA A 125 2.22 11.16 -3.79
C ALA A 125 2.36 11.83 -5.16
N GLU A 126 3.58 12.21 -5.55
CA GLU A 126 3.88 12.80 -6.86
C GLU A 126 3.58 11.82 -8.00
N ALA A 127 4.10 10.59 -7.93
CA ALA A 127 3.95 9.59 -8.99
C ALA A 127 2.48 9.20 -9.25
N GLU A 128 1.63 9.30 -8.24
CA GLU A 128 0.21 8.93 -8.31
C GLU A 128 -0.73 10.15 -8.34
N GLY A 129 -0.18 11.38 -8.40
CA GLY A 129 -0.98 12.61 -8.45
C GLY A 129 -1.83 12.88 -7.20
N ILE A 130 -1.40 12.41 -6.03
CA ILE A 130 -2.13 12.54 -4.76
C ILE A 130 -1.71 13.83 -4.05
N SER A 131 -2.65 14.75 -3.86
CA SER A 131 -2.39 15.97 -3.10
C SER A 131 -2.27 15.70 -1.60
N MET A 132 -1.15 16.10 -1.00
CA MET A 132 -0.85 16.00 0.45
C MET A 132 -1.24 17.27 1.23
N SER A 133 -2.37 17.90 0.87
CA SER A 133 -2.78 19.20 1.40
C SER A 133 -3.61 19.15 2.68
N SER A 134 -4.14 17.98 3.05
CA SER A 134 -4.99 17.87 4.24
C SER A 134 -4.15 17.81 5.52
N VAL A 135 -4.55 18.58 6.53
CA VAL A 135 -3.92 18.58 7.86
C VAL A 135 -4.94 18.11 8.89
N SER A 136 -4.71 16.92 9.46
CA SER A 136 -5.56 16.34 10.51
C SER A 136 -4.80 15.19 11.16
N PHE A 137 -5.27 14.71 12.32
CA PHE A 137 -4.62 13.62 13.07
C PHE A 137 -3.13 13.88 13.35
N LYS A 138 -2.75 15.16 13.50
CA LYS A 138 -1.35 15.60 13.61
C LYS A 138 -0.48 15.10 12.43
N ALA A 139 -1.01 15.05 11.21
CA ALA A 139 -0.30 14.63 10.00
C ALA A 139 -0.67 15.52 8.80
N PHE A 140 0.26 15.60 7.86
CA PHE A 140 -0.09 15.88 6.47
C PHE A 140 -0.53 14.58 5.82
N PHE A 141 -1.70 14.59 5.18
CA PHE A 141 -2.25 13.38 4.57
C PHE A 141 -2.98 13.70 3.26
N GLY A 142 -3.00 12.69 2.39
CA GLY A 142 -3.65 12.72 1.10
C GLY A 142 -4.48 11.46 0.91
N LYS A 143 -5.52 11.56 0.08
CA LYS A 143 -6.38 10.42 -0.28
C LYS A 143 -6.37 10.27 -1.79
N GLY A 144 -6.28 9.03 -2.26
CA GLY A 144 -6.27 8.71 -3.68
C GLY A 144 -6.51 7.23 -3.93
N CYS A 145 -6.08 6.76 -5.08
CA CYS A 145 -6.14 5.36 -5.47
C CYS A 145 -4.99 4.99 -6.39
N ILE A 146 -4.58 3.73 -6.29
CA ILE A 146 -3.75 3.06 -7.30
C ILE A 146 -4.63 1.98 -7.91
N GLY A 147 -4.91 2.08 -9.21
CA GLY A 147 -5.97 1.31 -9.86
C GLY A 147 -7.31 1.50 -9.14
N ASN A 148 -7.96 0.40 -8.76
CA ASN A 148 -9.23 0.43 -8.01
C ASN A 148 -9.05 0.36 -6.49
N THR A 149 -7.81 0.36 -6.00
CA THR A 149 -7.51 0.20 -4.57
C THR A 149 -7.45 1.56 -3.89
N PRO A 150 -8.39 1.87 -2.97
CA PRO A 150 -8.38 3.13 -2.23
C PRO A 150 -7.18 3.20 -1.28
N LEU A 151 -6.49 4.35 -1.25
CA LEU A 151 -5.32 4.54 -0.40
C LEU A 151 -5.28 5.92 0.26
N MET A 152 -4.64 5.96 1.41
CA MET A 152 -4.31 7.16 2.17
C MET A 152 -2.79 7.23 2.37
N LEU A 153 -2.22 8.38 2.11
CA LEU A 153 -0.81 8.68 2.40
C LEU A 153 -0.75 9.56 3.64
N ALA A 154 0.18 9.31 4.56
CA ALA A 154 0.35 10.12 5.76
C ALA A 154 1.81 10.37 6.12
N LYS A 155 2.10 11.60 6.57
CA LYS A 155 3.36 12.03 7.17
C LYS A 155 3.09 12.66 8.55
N PRO A 156 3.23 11.90 9.65
CA PRO A 156 3.03 12.38 11.01
C PRO A 156 3.86 13.63 11.33
N GLN A 157 3.24 14.69 11.82
CA GLN A 157 3.88 15.95 12.22
C GLN A 157 4.12 16.01 13.75
N THR A 158 4.34 14.86 14.40
CA THR A 158 4.47 14.73 15.87
C THR A 158 5.90 14.56 16.39
N PHE A 159 6.89 14.44 15.51
CA PHE A 159 8.24 13.89 15.77
C PHE A 159 8.27 12.36 15.88
N MET A 160 9.45 11.79 15.61
CA MET A 160 9.68 10.36 15.40
C MET A 160 9.17 9.53 16.58
N ASN A 161 9.54 9.87 17.82
CA ASN A 161 9.16 9.14 19.04
C ASN A 161 7.65 9.20 19.35
N ALA A 162 6.90 10.15 18.78
CA ALA A 162 5.46 10.31 18.97
C ALA A 162 4.66 9.98 17.69
N SER A 163 5.27 9.32 16.70
CA SER A 163 4.59 8.97 15.44
C SER A 163 3.32 8.13 15.64
N GLY A 164 3.28 7.29 16.68
CA GLY A 164 2.13 6.44 16.98
C GLY A 164 0.86 7.22 17.36
N GLU A 165 0.99 8.42 17.94
CA GLU A 165 -0.17 9.26 18.28
C GLU A 165 -0.98 9.62 17.03
N SER A 166 -0.28 9.94 15.95
CA SER A 166 -0.90 10.27 14.66
C SER A 166 -1.46 9.01 13.98
N VAL A 167 -0.62 7.98 13.83
CA VAL A 167 -1.00 6.74 13.12
C VAL A 167 -2.18 6.05 13.80
N GLY A 168 -2.16 5.93 15.13
CA GLY A 168 -3.24 5.33 15.90
C GLY A 168 -4.57 6.08 15.76
N ALA A 169 -4.51 7.42 15.72
CA ALA A 169 -5.70 8.25 15.53
C ALA A 169 -6.33 8.04 14.14
N ILE A 170 -5.52 8.00 13.08
CA ILE A 170 -5.98 7.71 11.70
C ILE A 170 -6.61 6.32 11.63
N VAL A 171 -5.89 5.30 12.13
CA VAL A 171 -6.34 3.90 12.10
C VAL A 171 -7.66 3.71 12.83
N SER A 172 -7.80 4.32 14.02
CA SER A 172 -9.03 4.26 14.82
C SER A 172 -10.20 4.95 14.12
N PHE A 173 -9.99 6.16 13.61
CA PHE A 173 -11.04 6.95 12.97
C PHE A 173 -11.58 6.30 11.70
N TYR A 174 -10.69 5.83 10.83
CA TYR A 174 -11.06 5.18 9.56
C TYR A 174 -11.32 3.68 9.68
N LYS A 175 -11.15 3.11 10.88
CA LYS A 175 -11.31 1.69 11.18
C LYS A 175 -10.45 0.80 10.25
N ILE A 176 -9.23 1.23 9.98
CA ILE A 176 -8.33 0.53 9.05
C ILE A 176 -7.74 -0.70 9.75
N PRO A 177 -7.84 -1.91 9.17
CA PRO A 177 -7.23 -3.09 9.76
C PRO A 177 -5.69 -2.99 9.72
N PRO A 178 -4.96 -3.44 10.75
CA PRO A 178 -3.49 -3.35 10.78
C PRO A 178 -2.79 -3.93 9.54
N LYS A 179 -3.35 -4.99 8.94
CA LYS A 179 -2.81 -5.61 7.71
C LYS A 179 -2.82 -4.69 6.48
N GLN A 180 -3.59 -3.59 6.51
CA GLN A 180 -3.63 -2.55 5.49
C GLN A 180 -2.88 -1.28 5.91
N VAL A 181 -2.09 -1.33 6.98
CA VAL A 181 -1.24 -0.23 7.44
C VAL A 181 0.21 -0.56 7.08
N LEU A 182 0.73 0.10 6.04
CA LEU A 182 2.11 -0.03 5.63
C LEU A 182 2.95 1.09 6.25
N MET A 183 3.96 0.71 7.03
CA MET A 183 4.94 1.67 7.56
C MET A 183 6.18 1.71 6.67
N ILE A 184 6.63 2.92 6.32
CA ILE A 184 7.86 3.18 5.57
C ILE A 184 8.82 3.95 6.47
N TYR A 185 10.02 3.42 6.68
CA TYR A 185 10.99 4.04 7.59
C TYR A 185 12.44 3.63 7.29
N ASP A 186 13.38 4.38 7.85
CA ASP A 186 14.82 4.14 7.69
C ASP A 186 15.33 2.96 8.50
N ASP A 187 16.39 2.33 8.00
CA ASP A 187 16.99 1.16 8.60
C ASP A 187 18.51 1.18 8.52
N LEU A 188 19.17 1.25 9.68
CA LEU A 188 20.62 1.27 9.80
C LEU A 188 21.27 -0.07 9.48
N ASP A 189 20.53 -1.18 9.65
CA ASP A 189 21.05 -2.53 9.45
C ASP A 189 21.04 -2.95 7.97
N LEU A 190 20.38 -2.15 7.11
CA LEU A 190 20.33 -2.40 5.68
C LEU A 190 21.37 -1.56 4.93
N PRO A 191 22.05 -2.13 3.92
CA PRO A 191 22.88 -1.37 2.99
C PRO A 191 22.13 -0.18 2.41
N PHE A 192 22.84 0.91 2.13
CA PHE A 192 22.23 2.14 1.63
C PHE A 192 21.33 1.89 0.40
N GLY A 193 20.12 2.44 0.47
CA GLY A 193 18.98 2.30 -0.46
C GLY A 193 18.56 0.87 -0.78
N LYS A 194 19.00 -0.14 -0.02
CA LYS A 194 18.38 -1.46 -0.09
C LYS A 194 17.00 -1.40 0.52
N LEU A 195 16.00 -1.81 -0.24
CA LEU A 195 14.64 -1.98 0.25
C LEU A 195 14.44 -3.37 0.85
N ARG A 196 13.58 -3.46 1.86
CA ARG A 196 13.10 -4.73 2.39
C ARG A 196 11.64 -4.64 2.83
N LEU A 197 10.78 -5.46 2.25
CA LEU A 197 9.36 -5.52 2.61
C LEU A 197 9.11 -6.73 3.52
N LEU A 198 8.51 -6.50 4.69
CA LEU A 198 8.21 -7.52 5.69
C LEU A 198 6.73 -7.45 6.10
N PRO A 199 6.03 -8.58 6.28
CA PRO A 199 4.60 -8.58 6.60
C PRO A 199 4.32 -8.20 8.07
N LYS A 200 5.31 -8.39 8.94
CA LYS A 200 5.25 -8.15 10.39
C LYS A 200 6.65 -8.00 10.97
N GLY A 201 6.75 -7.55 12.21
CA GLY A 201 8.03 -7.47 12.92
C GLY A 201 8.03 -6.56 14.16
N GLY A 202 9.12 -6.62 14.92
CA GLY A 202 9.37 -5.69 16.03
C GLY A 202 9.77 -4.29 15.56
N HIS A 203 10.11 -3.41 16.50
CA HIS A 203 10.60 -2.06 16.17
C HIS A 203 12.08 -2.03 15.78
N GLY A 204 12.88 -3.04 16.14
CA GLY A 204 14.31 -3.12 15.76
C GLY A 204 15.11 -1.89 16.18
N GLY A 205 14.90 -1.40 17.41
CA GLY A 205 15.52 -0.16 17.90
C GLY A 205 14.93 1.16 17.33
N HIS A 206 14.11 1.12 16.29
CA HIS A 206 13.55 2.32 15.66
C HIS A 206 12.44 2.97 16.51
N ASN A 207 12.68 4.20 17.00
CA ASN A 207 11.80 4.90 17.94
C ASN A 207 10.38 5.16 17.40
N GLY A 208 10.24 5.51 16.12
CA GLY A 208 8.91 5.71 15.54
C GLY A 208 8.11 4.42 15.42
N MET A 209 8.78 3.30 15.17
CA MET A 209 8.12 2.00 15.12
C MET A 209 7.70 1.52 16.51
N LYS A 210 8.53 1.80 17.53
CA LYS A 210 8.16 1.57 18.94
C LYS A 210 6.89 2.35 19.29
N SER A 211 6.84 3.62 18.92
CA SER A 211 5.67 4.49 19.13
C SER A 211 4.41 3.95 18.45
N VAL A 212 4.51 3.58 17.17
CA VAL A 212 3.39 3.03 16.39
C VAL A 212 2.87 1.72 16.97
N ILE A 213 3.75 0.78 17.30
CA ILE A 213 3.34 -0.51 17.90
C ILE A 213 2.55 -0.27 19.20
N ASN A 214 3.02 0.63 20.06
CA ASN A 214 2.31 0.96 21.30
C ASN A 214 0.90 1.50 21.05
N HIS A 215 0.74 2.39 20.06
CA HIS A 215 -0.56 2.99 19.73
C HIS A 215 -1.48 2.08 18.90
N LEU A 216 -0.94 1.00 18.32
CA LEU A 216 -1.71 -0.06 17.68
C LEU A 216 -1.97 -1.24 18.62
N LYS A 217 -2.13 -0.96 19.92
CA LYS A 217 -2.45 -1.95 20.98
C LYS A 217 -1.41 -3.08 21.08
N GLY A 218 -0.14 -2.77 20.80
CA GLY A 218 0.97 -3.72 20.85
C GLY A 218 1.05 -4.68 19.67
N THR A 219 0.14 -4.59 18.68
CA THR A 219 0.21 -5.47 17.51
C THR A 219 1.50 -5.22 16.72
N ARG A 220 2.05 -6.30 16.17
CA ARG A 220 3.20 -6.28 15.26
C ARG A 220 2.84 -6.79 13.87
N ASP A 221 1.58 -7.17 13.68
CA ASP A 221 1.04 -7.81 12.47
C ASP A 221 0.56 -6.76 11.46
N PHE A 222 1.52 -5.97 10.99
CA PHE A 222 1.31 -4.99 9.93
C PHE A 222 2.57 -4.85 9.06
N PRO A 223 2.39 -4.65 7.75
CA PRO A 223 3.49 -4.63 6.81
C PRO A 223 4.39 -3.42 6.99
N ARG A 224 5.66 -3.58 6.60
CA ARG A 224 6.65 -2.51 6.64
C ARG A 224 7.64 -2.58 5.49
N LEU A 225 7.89 -1.44 4.87
CA LEU A 225 8.93 -1.23 3.88
C LEU A 225 10.10 -0.50 4.56
N ARG A 226 11.18 -1.23 4.78
CA ARG A 226 12.42 -0.71 5.37
C ARG A 226 13.31 -0.18 4.25
N ILE A 227 13.86 1.01 4.45
CA ILE A 227 14.78 1.66 3.51
C ILE A 227 16.16 1.74 4.15
N GLY A 228 17.14 1.07 3.56
CA GLY A 228 18.49 1.05 4.10
C GLY A 228 19.16 2.42 4.05
N ILE A 229 19.70 2.83 5.19
CA ILE A 229 20.44 4.09 5.37
C ILE A 229 21.86 3.86 5.88
N GLY A 230 22.39 2.65 5.61
CA GLY A 230 23.79 2.31 5.84
C GLY A 230 24.75 3.22 5.07
N ARG A 231 26.04 2.87 5.03
CA ARG A 231 27.03 3.72 4.33
C ARG A 231 26.75 3.74 2.81
N PRO A 232 26.61 4.94 2.18
CA PRO A 232 26.49 5.06 0.75
C PRO A 232 27.70 4.41 0.08
N PRO A 233 27.50 3.59 -0.95
CA PRO A 233 28.58 2.71 -1.34
C PRO A 233 29.26 3.34 -2.59
N GLY A 234 30.59 3.54 -2.54
CA GLY A 234 31.39 3.96 -3.71
C GLY A 234 31.47 5.48 -3.87
N LYS A 235 31.63 5.97 -5.10
CA LYS A 235 31.70 7.41 -5.45
C LYS A 235 30.38 8.00 -5.97
N MET A 236 29.33 7.19 -6.10
CA MET A 236 28.03 7.66 -6.57
C MET A 236 27.40 8.60 -5.55
N GLU A 237 26.83 9.70 -6.02
CA GLU A 237 26.09 10.65 -5.20
C GLU A 237 24.90 9.97 -4.51
N ALA A 238 24.72 10.25 -3.22
CA ALA A 238 23.67 9.62 -2.42
C ALA A 238 22.26 9.89 -2.97
N ALA A 239 22.05 11.06 -3.58
CA ALA A 239 20.78 11.46 -4.18
C ALA A 239 20.37 10.54 -5.34
N SER A 240 21.28 10.27 -6.29
CA SER A 240 20.98 9.40 -7.44
C SER A 240 20.62 7.97 -7.03
N TYR A 241 21.23 7.48 -5.94
CA TYR A 241 20.88 6.16 -5.40
C TYR A 241 19.47 6.17 -4.79
N LEU A 242 19.08 7.25 -4.12
CA LEU A 242 17.74 7.39 -3.55
C LEU A 242 16.68 7.52 -4.63
N ASP A 243 16.95 8.20 -5.75
CA ASP A 243 16.01 8.27 -6.88
C ASP A 243 15.67 6.86 -7.40
N PHE A 244 16.68 6.01 -7.63
CA PHE A 244 16.45 4.61 -8.02
C PHE A 244 15.70 3.82 -6.94
N THR A 245 16.03 4.06 -5.68
CA THR A 245 15.37 3.44 -4.53
C THR A 245 13.89 3.81 -4.49
N PHE A 246 13.55 5.07 -4.71
CA PHE A 246 12.16 5.54 -4.70
C PHE A 246 11.37 5.00 -5.88
N GLN A 247 11.95 4.95 -7.09
CA GLN A 247 11.29 4.32 -8.24
C GLN A 247 10.98 2.84 -7.97
N THR A 248 11.95 2.10 -7.42
CA THR A 248 11.75 0.70 -7.01
C THR A 248 10.66 0.58 -5.95
N GLY A 249 10.65 1.48 -4.96
CA GLY A 249 9.65 1.49 -3.91
C GLY A 249 8.25 1.80 -4.44
N ILE A 250 8.09 2.74 -5.37
CA ILE A 250 6.80 3.08 -6.00
C ILE A 250 6.24 1.85 -6.71
N GLU A 251 7.08 1.16 -7.49
CA GLU A 251 6.67 -0.07 -8.16
C GLU A 251 6.29 -1.17 -7.16
N ALA A 252 7.02 -1.30 -6.06
CA ALA A 252 6.67 -2.23 -4.99
C ALA A 252 5.29 -1.92 -4.38
N ILE A 253 4.94 -0.64 -4.19
CA ILE A 253 3.61 -0.23 -3.71
C ILE A 253 2.53 -0.59 -4.74
N ARG A 254 2.78 -0.35 -6.03
CA ARG A 254 1.84 -0.74 -7.10
C ARG A 254 1.59 -2.25 -7.10
N ILE A 255 2.65 -3.06 -7.05
CA ILE A 255 2.53 -4.52 -6.97
C ILE A 255 1.80 -4.94 -5.70
N LEU A 256 2.10 -4.32 -4.55
CA LEU A 256 1.44 -4.63 -3.27
C LEU A 256 -0.07 -4.43 -3.36
N LEU A 257 -0.50 -3.28 -3.90
CA LEU A 257 -1.91 -2.89 -3.93
C LEU A 257 -2.73 -3.56 -5.04
N LEU A 258 -2.09 -3.91 -6.16
CA LEU A 258 -2.76 -4.48 -7.33
C LEU A 258 -2.63 -6.00 -7.42
N GLN A 259 -1.53 -6.56 -6.91
CA GLN A 259 -1.20 -7.98 -7.08
C GLN A 259 -0.98 -8.73 -5.76
N GLY A 260 -0.85 -8.01 -4.63
CA GLY A 260 -0.74 -8.58 -3.30
C GLY A 260 0.67 -8.56 -2.71
N PHE A 261 0.73 -8.81 -1.39
CA PHE A 261 1.93 -8.66 -0.59
C PHE A 261 3.07 -9.60 -1.04
N ASP A 262 2.80 -10.88 -1.28
CA ASP A 262 3.85 -11.87 -1.55
C ASP A 262 4.62 -11.56 -2.84
N LYS A 263 3.91 -11.09 -3.88
CA LYS A 263 4.55 -10.65 -5.13
C LYS A 263 5.41 -9.41 -4.92
N SER A 264 4.90 -8.42 -4.19
CA SER A 264 5.66 -7.20 -3.86
C SER A 264 6.89 -7.51 -3.01
N ALA A 265 6.75 -8.38 -2.01
CA ALA A 265 7.85 -8.80 -1.16
C ALA A 265 8.90 -9.59 -1.94
N THR A 266 8.48 -10.46 -2.86
CA THR A 266 9.38 -11.18 -3.77
C THR A 266 10.14 -10.21 -4.66
N PHE A 267 9.44 -9.26 -5.29
CA PHE A 267 10.05 -8.21 -6.10
C PHE A 267 11.10 -7.43 -5.33
N VAL A 268 10.74 -6.86 -4.17
CA VAL A 268 11.65 -6.02 -3.38
C VAL A 268 12.83 -6.81 -2.80
N ASN A 269 12.56 -7.96 -2.18
CA ASN A 269 13.56 -8.66 -1.38
C ASN A 269 14.57 -9.45 -2.24
N SER A 270 14.25 -9.73 -3.51
CA SER A 270 15.15 -10.43 -4.44
C SER A 270 16.09 -9.50 -5.20
N LEU A 271 15.86 -8.19 -5.17
CA LEU A 271 16.72 -7.22 -5.87
C LEU A 271 18.13 -7.19 -5.26
N LYS A 272 19.11 -7.30 -6.14
CA LYS A 272 20.52 -7.10 -5.80
C LYS A 272 20.81 -5.61 -5.65
N PRO A 273 21.66 -5.19 -4.69
CA PRO A 273 22.11 -3.81 -4.61
C PRO A 273 22.73 -3.34 -5.93
N VAL A 274 22.50 -2.09 -6.32
CA VAL A 274 22.95 -1.46 -7.58
C VAL A 274 24.47 -1.63 -7.82
N LYS A 275 25.22 -1.89 -6.75
CA LYS A 275 26.68 -2.10 -6.76
C LYS A 275 27.22 -3.37 -7.41
N GLN A 276 26.39 -4.26 -7.94
CA GLN A 276 26.86 -5.44 -8.68
C GLN A 276 26.80 -5.31 -10.19
N ILE A 277 26.46 -4.13 -10.72
CA ILE A 277 26.54 -3.84 -12.14
C ILE A 277 27.82 -3.02 -12.33
N GLN A 278 28.96 -3.71 -12.37
CA GLN A 278 30.22 -3.18 -12.91
C GLN A 278 30.28 -3.46 -14.40
#